data_AF-X1GRK1-F1
#
_entry.id   AF-X1GRK1-F1
#
_cell.length_a   1.000
_cell.length_b   1.000
_cell.length_c   1.000
_cell.angle_alpha   90.00
_cell.angle_beta   90.00
_cell.angle_gamma   90.00
#
_symmetry.space_group_name_H-M   'P 1'
#
loop_
_entity.id
_entity.type
_entity.pdbx_description
1 polymer ?
#
loop_
_entity_poly.entity_id
_entity_poly.type
_entity_poly.pdbx_seq_one_letter_code
_entity_poly.pdbx_strand_id
1 'polypeptide(L)'
;MIFQGLFNILDLYLNEIDLFYNNIDKYFREKISNFIEEKSFKYEDLNKELKEILLFLTNEFYELGFEREEIEKKFSDQFLFIMKNEMDSLTTPIKRYEKKIAPIIFEIFLEKIVDYIVDDTCVPLMLKLKSKEILSIEFVIE
;
A
#
# COMPACT_ATOMS: atom_id res chain seq x y z
N MET A 1 36.65 -12.43 0.91
CA MET A 1 35.80 -13.26 0.01
C MET A 1 34.47 -13.61 0.65
N ILE A 2 34.41 -14.24 1.84
CA ILE A 2 33.12 -14.56 2.52
C ILE A 2 32.28 -13.30 2.79
N PHE A 3 32.91 -12.23 3.29
CA PHE A 3 32.24 -10.94 3.52
C PHE A 3 31.65 -10.30 2.25
N GLN A 4 32.28 -10.52 1.09
CA GLN A 4 31.80 -9.97 -0.17
C GLN A 4 30.65 -10.79 -0.74
N GLY A 5 30.65 -12.11 -0.52
CA GLY A 5 29.49 -12.96 -0.77
C GLY A 5 28.29 -12.59 0.12
N LEU A 6 28.51 -12.37 1.42
CA LEU A 6 27.48 -11.90 2.35
C LEU A 6 26.93 -10.52 1.97
N PHE A 7 27.80 -9.60 1.55
CA PHE A 7 27.39 -8.28 1.10
C PHE A 7 26.50 -8.36 -0.14
N ASN A 8 26.89 -9.17 -1.14
CA ASN A 8 26.08 -9.36 -2.34
C ASN A 8 24.73 -10.02 -2.04
N ILE A 9 24.67 -10.96 -1.08
CA ILE A 9 23.40 -11.57 -0.65
C ILE A 9 22.50 -10.53 0.00
N LEU A 10 23.02 -9.74 0.94
CA LEU A 10 22.26 -8.67 1.58
C LEU A 10 21.82 -7.61 0.57
N ASP A 11 22.68 -7.23 -0.36
CA ASP A 11 22.39 -6.26 -1.42
C ASP A 11 21.26 -6.75 -2.34
N LEU A 12 21.27 -8.03 -2.70
CA LEU A 12 20.16 -8.65 -3.44
C LEU A 12 18.85 -8.57 -2.65
N TYR A 13 18.83 -8.99 -1.38
CA TYR A 13 17.62 -8.92 -0.54
C TYR A 13 17.13 -7.48 -0.32
N LEU A 14 18.03 -6.51 -0.18
CA LEU A 14 17.67 -5.09 -0.01
C LEU A 14 17.09 -4.50 -1.30
N ASN A 15 17.67 -4.81 -2.46
CA ASN A 15 17.12 -4.38 -3.75
C ASN A 15 15.72 -4.96 -3.99
N GLU A 16 15.46 -6.21 -3.55
CA GLU A 16 14.13 -6.82 -3.65
C GLU A 16 13.09 -6.14 -2.76
N ILE A 17 13.49 -5.70 -1.56
CA ILE A 17 12.60 -4.94 -0.66
C ILE A 17 12.22 -3.59 -1.28
N ASP A 18 13.18 -2.89 -1.90
CA ASP A 18 12.90 -1.63 -2.59
C ASP A 18 11.97 -1.85 -3.80
N LEU A 19 12.21 -2.90 -4.59
CA LEU A 19 11.33 -3.28 -5.71
C LEU A 19 9.91 -3.58 -5.23
N PHE A 20 9.77 -4.28 -4.12
CA PHE A 20 8.49 -4.57 -3.50
C PHE A 20 7.70 -3.31 -3.16
N TYR A 21 8.31 -2.37 -2.42
CA TYR A 21 7.63 -1.11 -2.06
C TYR A 21 7.33 -0.26 -3.30
N ASN A 22 8.25 -0.22 -4.27
CA ASN A 22 8.05 0.52 -5.52
C ASN A 22 6.90 -0.05 -6.35
N ASN A 23 6.72 -1.37 -6.41
CA ASN A 23 5.63 -2.00 -7.14
C ASN A 23 4.27 -1.70 -6.51
N ILE A 24 4.18 -1.81 -5.18
CA ILE A 24 2.97 -1.42 -4.43
C ILE A 24 2.68 0.06 -4.66
N ASP A 25 3.68 0.93 -4.46
CA ASP A 25 3.48 2.37 -4.60
C ASP A 25 3.01 2.72 -6.00
N LYS A 26 3.67 2.20 -7.03
CA LYS A 26 3.29 2.41 -8.43
C LYS A 26 1.84 2.01 -8.68
N TYR A 27 1.43 0.83 -8.22
CA TYR A 27 0.07 0.33 -8.39
C TYR A 27 -0.97 1.27 -7.77
N PHE A 28 -0.82 1.62 -6.49
CA PHE A 28 -1.82 2.43 -5.79
C PHE A 28 -1.78 3.89 -6.21
N ARG A 29 -0.60 4.43 -6.49
CA ARG A 29 -0.43 5.80 -6.98
C ARG A 29 -1.12 5.99 -8.33
N GLU A 30 -1.01 5.03 -9.24
CA GLU A 30 -1.72 5.05 -10.53
C GLU A 30 -3.24 4.99 -10.32
N LYS A 31 -3.72 4.04 -9.51
CA LYS A 31 -5.15 3.88 -9.19
C LYS A 31 -5.77 5.14 -8.57
N ILE A 32 -5.09 5.73 -7.60
CA ILE A 32 -5.56 6.95 -6.94
C ILE A 32 -5.51 8.16 -7.88
N SER A 33 -4.47 8.28 -8.69
CA SER A 33 -4.37 9.39 -9.65
C SER A 33 -5.53 9.35 -10.64
N ASN A 34 -5.82 8.19 -11.22
CA ASN A 34 -6.95 7.99 -12.13
C ASN A 34 -8.29 8.32 -11.43
N PHE A 35 -8.49 7.84 -10.20
CA PHE A 35 -9.70 8.11 -9.43
C PHE A 35 -9.91 9.60 -9.14
N ILE A 36 -8.83 10.32 -8.80
CA ILE A 36 -8.88 11.77 -8.53
C ILE A 36 -9.21 12.56 -9.80
N GLU A 37 -8.60 12.19 -10.93
CA GLU A 37 -8.86 12.81 -12.23
C GLU A 37 -10.32 12.65 -12.65
N GLU A 38 -10.91 11.46 -12.44
CA GLU A 38 -12.31 11.18 -12.76
C GLU A 38 -13.31 11.94 -11.88
N LYS A 39 -13.02 12.08 -10.58
CA LYS A 39 -13.96 12.71 -9.62
C LYS A 39 -13.96 14.23 -9.61
N SER A 40 -12.92 14.89 -10.12
CA SER A 40 -12.78 16.36 -10.14
C SER A 40 -13.11 17.00 -8.77
N PHE A 41 -12.45 16.57 -7.71
CA PHE A 41 -12.67 17.06 -6.35
C PHE A 41 -12.61 18.59 -6.27
N LYS A 42 -13.68 19.21 -5.75
CA LYS A 42 -13.68 20.62 -5.36
C LYS A 42 -13.09 20.68 -3.95
N TYR A 43 -11.95 21.35 -3.80
CA TYR A 43 -11.07 21.40 -2.62
C TYR A 43 -11.69 22.00 -1.32
N GLU A 44 -13.01 21.90 -1.12
CA GLU A 44 -13.72 22.55 -0.01
C GLU A 44 -13.64 21.77 1.31
N ASP A 45 -13.48 20.43 1.28
CA ASP A 45 -13.29 19.59 2.49
C ASP A 45 -12.33 18.41 2.23
N LEU A 46 -11.10 18.54 2.73
CA LEU A 46 -10.04 17.53 2.60
C LEU A 46 -10.35 16.21 3.31
N ASN A 47 -11.07 16.24 4.44
CA ASN A 47 -11.41 15.02 5.17
C ASN A 47 -12.53 14.26 4.46
N LYS A 48 -13.45 14.97 3.80
CA LYS A 48 -14.46 14.33 2.95
C LYS A 48 -13.82 13.67 1.74
N GLU A 49 -12.92 14.36 1.04
CA GLU A 49 -12.16 13.78 -0.07
C GLU A 49 -11.39 12.53 0.38
N LEU A 50 -10.68 12.62 1.51
CA LEU A 50 -9.93 11.48 2.02
C LEU A 50 -10.84 10.28 2.29
N LYS A 51 -12.02 10.47 2.90
CA LYS A 51 -12.99 9.38 3.10
C LYS A 51 -13.41 8.72 1.80
N GLU A 52 -13.60 9.49 0.73
CA GLU A 52 -13.96 8.94 -0.58
C GLU A 52 -12.81 8.15 -1.19
N ILE A 53 -11.56 8.62 -1.04
CA ILE A 53 -10.36 7.88 -1.46
C ILE A 53 -10.22 6.58 -0.66
N LEU A 54 -10.40 6.62 0.66
CA LEU A 54 -10.32 5.42 1.50
C LEU A 54 -11.39 4.40 1.12
N LEU A 55 -12.63 4.84 0.83
CA LEU A 55 -13.69 3.96 0.35
C LEU A 55 -13.34 3.31 -0.99
N PHE A 56 -12.77 4.09 -1.92
CA PHE A 56 -12.27 3.57 -3.19
C PHE A 56 -11.18 2.51 -2.97
N LEU A 57 -10.20 2.81 -2.12
CA LEU A 57 -9.13 1.88 -1.78
C LEU A 57 -9.66 0.60 -1.12
N THR A 58 -10.63 0.68 -0.22
CA THR A 58 -11.26 -0.51 0.38
C THR A 58 -11.79 -1.46 -0.68
N ASN A 59 -12.44 -0.92 -1.73
CA ASN A 59 -12.92 -1.75 -2.83
C ASN A 59 -11.76 -2.33 -3.66
N GLU A 60 -10.71 -1.56 -3.95
CA GLU A 60 -9.52 -2.07 -4.64
C GLU A 60 -8.83 -3.19 -3.85
N PHE A 61 -8.65 -3.04 -2.54
CA PHE A 61 -8.11 -4.10 -1.69
C PHE A 61 -8.99 -5.36 -1.68
N TYR A 62 -10.30 -5.19 -1.61
CA TYR A 62 -11.23 -6.31 -1.71
C TYR A 62 -11.12 -7.02 -3.07
N GLU A 63 -10.98 -6.27 -4.16
CA GLU A 63 -10.73 -6.82 -5.50
C GLU A 63 -9.38 -7.52 -5.61
N LEU A 64 -8.37 -7.13 -4.82
CA LEU A 64 -7.10 -7.84 -4.69
C LEU A 64 -7.23 -9.13 -3.86
N GLY A 65 -8.32 -9.31 -3.13
CA GLY A 65 -8.59 -10.52 -2.33
C GLY A 65 -8.36 -10.36 -0.83
N PHE A 66 -8.19 -9.13 -0.34
CA PHE A 66 -8.13 -8.85 1.09
C PHE A 66 -9.51 -8.91 1.72
N GLU A 67 -9.57 -9.20 3.02
CA GLU A 67 -10.82 -9.14 3.78
C GLU A 67 -11.26 -7.70 3.99
N ARG A 68 -12.50 -7.40 3.59
CA ARG A 68 -13.03 -6.03 3.65
C ARG A 68 -13.02 -5.44 5.06
N GLU A 69 -13.45 -6.23 6.04
CA GLU A 69 -13.55 -5.80 7.45
C GLU A 69 -12.18 -5.45 8.03
N GLU A 70 -11.14 -6.21 7.67
CA GLU A 70 -9.76 -5.95 8.07
C GLU A 70 -9.27 -4.59 7.54
N ILE A 71 -9.51 -4.32 6.25
CA ILE A 71 -9.11 -3.07 5.61
C ILE A 71 -9.90 -1.88 6.16
N GLU A 72 -11.21 -2.01 6.35
CA GLU A 72 -12.04 -0.96 6.96
C GLU A 72 -11.56 -0.62 8.37
N LYS A 73 -11.14 -1.63 9.15
CA LYS A 73 -10.54 -1.41 10.47
C LYS A 73 -9.22 -0.65 10.37
N LYS A 74 -8.33 -1.02 9.44
CA LYS A 74 -7.07 -0.29 9.19
C LYS A 74 -7.30 1.16 8.76
N PHE A 75 -8.31 1.41 7.91
CA PHE A 75 -8.64 2.76 7.45
C PHE A 75 -9.43 3.60 8.44
N SER A 76 -9.90 2.99 9.54
CA SER A 76 -10.50 3.74 10.65
C SER A 76 -9.47 4.37 11.59
N ASP A 77 -8.17 4.16 11.36
CA ASP A 77 -7.09 4.68 12.19
C ASP A 77 -7.12 6.22 12.26
N GLN A 78 -6.94 6.75 13.48
CA GLN A 78 -6.88 8.18 13.75
C GLN A 78 -5.74 8.88 12.98
N PHE A 79 -4.66 8.15 12.66
CA PHE A 79 -3.53 8.64 11.89
C PHE A 79 -3.95 9.22 10.53
N LEU A 80 -4.98 8.63 9.89
CA LEU A 80 -5.45 9.06 8.58
C LEU A 80 -6.20 10.40 8.63
N PHE A 81 -6.76 10.79 9.77
CA PHE A 81 -7.47 12.07 9.87
C PHE A 81 -6.51 13.25 9.72
N ILE A 82 -6.88 14.22 8.88
CA ILE A 82 -6.08 15.42 8.64
C ILE A 82 -6.37 16.41 9.76
N MET A 83 -5.37 16.65 10.62
CA MET A 83 -5.46 17.65 11.68
C MET A 83 -5.28 19.07 11.10
N LYS A 84 -5.84 20.08 11.79
CA LYS A 84 -5.78 21.49 11.32
C LYS A 84 -4.35 22.01 11.11
N ASN A 85 -3.40 21.56 11.94
CA ASN A 85 -1.98 21.89 11.84
C ASN A 85 -1.27 21.20 10.66
N GLU A 86 -1.87 20.20 10.03
CA GLU A 86 -1.29 19.47 8.89
C GLU A 86 -1.79 19.98 7.53
N MET A 87 -2.89 20.76 7.53
CA MET A 87 -3.59 21.19 6.30
C MET A 87 -2.66 21.87 5.28
N ASP A 88 -1.77 22.75 5.74
CA ASP A 88 -0.83 23.48 4.86
C ASP A 88 0.19 22.54 4.19
N SER A 89 0.52 21.43 4.84
CA SER A 89 1.49 20.44 4.33
C SER A 89 0.87 19.37 3.44
N LEU A 90 -0.47 19.26 3.44
CA LEU A 90 -1.26 18.21 2.77
C LEU A 90 -2.21 18.79 1.70
N THR A 91 -1.86 19.94 1.14
CA THR A 91 -2.68 20.70 0.19
C THR A 91 -3.02 19.94 -1.09
N THR A 92 -2.07 19.15 -1.62
CA THR A 92 -2.27 18.37 -2.85
C THR A 92 -2.67 16.93 -2.56
N PRO A 93 -3.51 16.30 -3.39
CA PRO A 93 -3.87 14.88 -3.25
C PRO A 93 -2.67 13.94 -3.18
N ILE A 94 -1.63 14.21 -3.97
CA ILE A 94 -0.42 13.37 -3.99
C ILE A 94 0.34 13.41 -2.66
N LYS A 95 0.45 14.59 -2.02
CA LYS A 95 1.06 14.71 -0.68
C LYS A 95 0.24 14.00 0.39
N ARG A 96 -1.10 14.01 0.27
CA ARG A 96 -1.98 13.23 1.16
C ARG A 96 -1.72 11.74 0.99
N TYR A 97 -1.61 11.29 -0.26
CA TYR A 97 -1.23 9.92 -0.55
C TYR A 97 0.10 9.55 0.10
N GLU A 98 1.17 10.27 -0.22
CA GLU A 98 2.53 9.96 0.24
C GLU A 98 2.67 9.98 1.77
N LYS A 99 2.01 10.92 2.47
CA LYS A 99 2.21 11.11 3.91
C LYS A 99 1.23 10.36 4.80
N LYS A 100 0.04 10.03 4.30
CA LYS A 100 -1.03 9.42 5.12
C LYS A 100 -1.42 8.04 4.61
N ILE A 101 -1.63 7.91 3.30
CA ILE A 101 -2.21 6.69 2.71
C ILE A 101 -1.13 5.63 2.46
N ALA A 102 -0.04 5.99 1.77
CA ALA A 102 1.03 5.06 1.41
C ALA A 102 1.62 4.32 2.63
N PRO A 103 1.88 4.96 3.79
CA PRO A 103 2.34 4.25 4.98
C PRO A 103 1.40 3.13 5.44
N ILE A 104 0.09 3.38 5.45
CA ILE A 104 -0.90 2.37 5.86
C ILE A 104 -1.01 1.25 4.81
N ILE A 105 -0.92 1.58 3.52
CA ILE A 105 -0.87 0.57 2.46
C ILE A 105 0.35 -0.34 2.67
N PHE A 106 1.54 0.23 2.87
CA PHE A 106 2.75 -0.56 3.12
C PHE A 106 2.64 -1.43 4.37
N GLU A 107 2.04 -0.92 5.44
CA GLU A 107 1.77 -1.70 6.65
C GLU A 107 0.89 -2.92 6.36
N ILE A 108 -0.23 -2.74 5.65
CA ILE A 108 -1.16 -3.82 5.30
C ILE A 108 -0.45 -4.92 4.50
N PHE A 109 0.36 -4.55 3.50
CA PHE A 109 1.09 -5.53 2.70
C PHE A 109 2.17 -6.26 3.50
N LEU A 110 2.88 -5.54 4.38
CA LEU A 110 3.90 -6.14 5.23
C LEU A 110 3.29 -7.13 6.22
N GLU A 111 2.15 -6.79 6.83
CA GLU A 111 1.41 -7.72 7.69
C GLU A 111 1.02 -8.98 6.94
N LYS A 112 0.49 -8.87 5.71
CA LYS A 112 0.15 -10.07 4.92
C LYS A 112 1.35 -10.91 4.51
N ILE A 113 2.51 -10.30 4.25
CA ILE A 113 3.73 -11.06 4.02
C ILE A 113 4.13 -11.82 5.29
N VAL A 114 4.06 -11.18 6.45
CA VAL A 114 4.35 -11.83 7.73
C VAL A 114 3.37 -12.97 7.98
N ASP A 115 2.08 -12.76 7.75
CA ASP A 115 1.05 -13.81 7.88
C ASP A 115 1.38 -14.98 6.94
N TYR A 116 1.76 -14.72 5.70
CA TYR A 116 2.14 -15.75 4.72
C TYR A 116 3.38 -16.55 5.12
N ILE A 117 4.36 -15.92 5.78
CA ILE A 117 5.56 -16.62 6.27
C ILE A 117 5.20 -17.59 7.40
N VAL A 118 4.12 -17.31 8.15
CA VAL A 118 3.72 -18.08 9.34
C VAL A 118 2.63 -19.10 9.03
N ASP A 119 1.75 -18.84 8.05
CA ASP A 119 0.58 -19.65 7.73
C ASP A 119 0.22 -19.63 6.22
N ASP A 120 -0.18 -20.79 5.71
CA ASP A 120 -0.53 -21.03 4.30
C ASP A 120 -1.89 -20.41 3.91
N THR A 121 -2.67 -19.91 4.87
CA THR A 121 -3.96 -19.27 4.63
C THR A 121 -3.87 -18.08 3.68
N CYS A 122 -2.71 -17.40 3.63
CA CYS A 122 -2.46 -16.25 2.76
C CYS A 122 -1.98 -16.62 1.34
N VAL A 123 -1.73 -17.91 1.04
CA VAL A 123 -1.24 -18.36 -0.27
C VAL A 123 -2.11 -17.86 -1.44
N PRO A 124 -3.46 -17.98 -1.41
CA PRO A 124 -4.29 -17.52 -2.52
C PRO A 124 -4.17 -16.00 -2.79
N LEU A 125 -4.03 -15.22 -1.72
CA LEU A 125 -3.82 -13.77 -1.81
C LEU A 125 -2.45 -13.47 -2.44
N MET A 126 -1.38 -14.12 -1.97
CA MET A 126 -0.03 -13.92 -2.51
C MET A 126 0.06 -14.26 -3.99
N LEU A 127 -0.55 -15.38 -4.41
CA LEU A 127 -0.61 -15.77 -5.82
C LEU A 127 -1.37 -14.74 -6.68
N LYS A 128 -2.46 -14.18 -6.14
CA LYS A 128 -3.23 -13.14 -6.83
C LYS A 128 -2.44 -11.84 -6.97
N LEU A 129 -1.77 -11.40 -5.92
CA LEU A 129 -0.88 -10.24 -5.93
C LEU A 129 0.29 -10.42 -6.90
N LYS A 130 0.88 -11.62 -6.95
CA LYS A 130 1.90 -11.99 -7.95
C LYS A 130 1.37 -11.88 -9.38
N SER A 131 0.17 -12.41 -9.66
CA SER A 131 -0.43 -12.35 -11.01
C SER A 131 -0.74 -10.93 -11.48
N LYS A 132 -0.81 -9.97 -10.56
CA LYS A 132 -1.01 -8.54 -10.86
C LYS A 132 0.30 -7.75 -10.85
N GLU A 133 1.45 -8.44 -10.76
CA GLU A 133 2.78 -7.83 -10.71
C GLU A 133 2.98 -6.88 -9.52
N ILE A 134 2.18 -7.03 -8.45
CA ILE A 134 2.28 -6.24 -7.22
C ILE A 134 3.38 -6.80 -6.30
N LEU A 135 3.52 -8.13 -6.28
CA LEU A 135 4.58 -8.84 -5.56
C LEU A 135 5.63 -9.38 -6.52
N SER A 136 6.91 -9.15 -6.21
CA SER A 136 8.05 -9.80 -6.87
C SER A 136 8.07 -11.31 -6.60
N ILE A 137 8.60 -12.09 -7.56
CA ILE A 137 8.61 -13.55 -7.51
C ILE A 137 9.39 -14.07 -6.31
N GLU A 138 10.43 -13.35 -5.88
CA GLU A 138 11.31 -13.71 -4.77
C GLU A 138 10.60 -13.76 -3.40
N PHE A 139 9.43 -13.14 -3.24
CA PHE A 139 8.67 -13.15 -1.98
C PHE A 139 7.76 -14.37 -1.80
N VAL A 140 7.48 -15.13 -2.87
CA VAL A 140 6.65 -16.33 -2.79
C VAL A 140 7.56 -17.53 -2.52
N ILE A 141 7.70 -17.86 -1.24
CA ILE A 141 8.37 -19.08 -0.80
C ILE A 141 7.48 -20.26 -1.21
N GLU A 142 8.02 -21.17 -2.04
CA GLU A 142 7.41 -22.47 -2.38
C GLU A 142 7.47 -23.46 -1.21
#